data_AF-A0A8T5BSS5-F1
#
_entry.id   AF-A0A8T5BSS5-F1
#
_cell.length_a   1.000
_cell.length_b   1.000
_cell.length_c   1.000
_cell.angle_alpha   90.00
_cell.angle_beta   90.00
_cell.angle_gamma   90.00
#
_symmetry.space_group_name_H-M   'P 1'
#
loop_
_entity.id
_entity.type
_entity.pdbx_description
1 polymer ?
#
loop_
_entity_poly.entity_id
_entity_poly.type
_entity_poly.pdbx_seq_one_letter_code
_entity_poly.pdbx_strand_id
1 'polypeptide(L)'
;MEERWNLWLFFDCLNFLTHPNARGVAVLTNYFYAPRVIATIEERVCSICGFPLVYVSEETALTPFLQHDFERVKKLGYNPIKDEEI
;
A
#
# COMPACT_ATOMS: atom_id res chain seq x y z
N MET A 1 4.92 -22.00 8.51
CA MET A 1 4.00 -20.88 8.80
C MET A 1 4.46 -19.78 7.88
N GLU A 2 3.71 -19.45 6.83
CA GLU A 2 4.10 -18.35 5.94
C GLU A 2 4.07 -17.06 6.75
N GLU A 3 5.15 -16.27 6.67
CA GLU A 3 5.16 -14.93 7.27
C GLU A 3 4.11 -14.10 6.54
N ARG A 4 3.02 -13.80 7.26
CA ARG A 4 1.82 -13.20 6.69
C ARG A 4 2.05 -11.78 6.18
N TRP A 5 2.99 -11.05 6.78
CA TRP A 5 3.26 -9.65 6.52
C TRP A 5 4.76 -9.41 6.35
N ASN A 6 5.23 -9.67 5.13
CA ASN A 6 6.64 -9.53 4.75
C ASN A 6 6.84 -8.72 3.47
N LEU A 7 5.76 -8.22 2.86
CA LEU A 7 5.79 -7.48 1.60
C LEU A 7 4.88 -6.25 1.67
N TRP A 8 5.43 -5.09 1.34
CA TRP A 8 4.67 -3.89 1.01
C TRP A 8 4.43 -3.82 -0.49
N LEU A 9 3.19 -3.52 -0.86
CA LEU A 9 2.80 -3.15 -2.22
C LEU A 9 2.36 -1.69 -2.22
N PHE A 10 2.92 -0.87 -3.10
CA PHE A 10 2.65 0.56 -3.17
C PHE A 10 1.80 0.89 -4.38
N PHE A 11 0.80 1.73 -4.16
CA PHE A 11 -0.12 2.22 -5.18
C PHE A 11 -0.22 3.74 -5.09
N ASP A 12 0.17 4.43 -6.16
CA ASP A 12 0.05 5.89 -6.24
C ASP A 12 -1.34 6.25 -6.80
N CYS A 13 -1.93 7.34 -6.30
CA CYS A 13 -3.06 7.96 -6.96
C CYS A 13 -2.58 8.68 -8.22
N LEU A 14 -3.21 8.47 -9.38
CA LEU A 14 -2.82 9.15 -10.63
C LEU A 14 -2.83 10.68 -10.55
N ASN A 15 -3.53 11.26 -9.58
CA ASN A 15 -3.66 12.70 -9.40
C ASN A 15 -3.05 13.20 -8.06
N PHE A 16 -2.11 12.45 -7.48
CA PHE A 16 -1.55 12.77 -6.15
C PHE A 16 -0.90 14.17 -6.05
N LEU A 17 -0.47 14.75 -7.17
CA LEU A 17 0.07 16.11 -7.22
C LEU A 17 -0.94 17.17 -6.75
N THR A 18 -2.24 16.89 -6.81
CA THR A 18 -3.30 17.79 -6.31
C THR A 18 -3.52 17.68 -4.80
N HIS A 19 -3.00 16.62 -4.17
CA HIS A 19 -3.06 16.40 -2.72
C HIS A 19 -1.73 15.78 -2.22
N PRO A 20 -0.64 16.57 -2.21
CA PRO A 20 0.73 16.04 -2.04
C PRO A 20 0.99 15.35 -0.70
N ASN A 21 0.14 15.59 0.31
CA ASN A 21 0.22 14.91 1.61
C ASN A 21 -0.43 13.51 1.61
N ALA A 22 -1.03 13.09 0.49
CA ALA A 22 -1.71 11.82 0.33
C ALA A 22 -1.34 11.22 -1.03
N ARG A 23 -0.25 10.47 -1.07
CA ARG A 23 0.32 9.90 -2.29
C ARG A 23 -0.53 8.75 -2.85
N GLY A 24 -1.10 7.94 -1.96
CA GLY A 24 -1.91 6.79 -2.33
C GLY A 24 -2.02 5.79 -1.19
N VAL A 25 -2.01 4.50 -1.52
CA VAL A 25 -2.19 3.39 -0.57
C VAL A 25 -0.96 2.49 -0.60
N ALA A 26 -0.55 2.01 0.57
CA ALA A 26 0.45 0.95 0.68
C ALA A 26 -0.18 -0.23 1.41
N VAL A 27 -0.07 -1.45 0.87
CA VAL A 27 -0.66 -2.64 1.45
C VAL A 27 0.43 -3.55 1.99
N LEU A 28 0.33 -3.92 3.27
CA LEU A 28 1.15 -4.95 3.88
C LEU A 28 0.50 -6.32 3.68
N THR A 29 1.22 -7.21 3.02
CA THR A 29 0.78 -8.56 2.64
C THR A 29 2.01 -9.50 2.57
N ASN A 30 1.91 -10.57 1.77
CA ASN A 30 3.02 -11.44 1.40
C ASN A 30 3.00 -11.75 -0.11
N TYR A 31 4.06 -12.39 -0.60
CA TYR A 31 4.18 -12.77 -2.01
C TYR A 31 3.07 -13.70 -2.51
N PHE A 32 2.45 -14.50 -1.65
CA PHE A 32 1.37 -15.42 -2.03
C PHE A 32 0.08 -14.67 -2.35
N TYR A 33 -0.28 -13.66 -1.54
CA TYR A 33 -1.50 -12.86 -1.72
C TYR A 33 -1.30 -11.65 -2.64
N ALA A 34 -0.05 -11.27 -2.94
CA ALA A 34 0.26 -10.08 -3.72
C ALA A 34 -0.53 -9.95 -5.05
N PRO A 35 -0.65 -10.99 -5.91
CA PRO A 35 -1.41 -10.85 -7.16
C PRO A 35 -2.89 -10.49 -6.94
N ARG A 36 -3.52 -11.06 -5.90
CA ARG A 36 -4.91 -10.76 -5.56
C ARG A 36 -5.05 -9.34 -5.02
N VAL A 37 -4.12 -8.91 -4.18
CA VAL A 37 -4.10 -7.55 -3.62
C VAL A 37 -3.95 -6.51 -4.74
N ILE A 38 -3.02 -6.71 -5.68
CA ILE A 38 -2.82 -5.81 -6.82
C ILE A 38 -4.11 -5.67 -7.62
N ALA A 39 -4.70 -6.79 -8.06
CA ALA A 39 -5.95 -6.77 -8.82
C ALA A 39 -7.09 -6.05 -8.06
N THR A 40 -7.18 -6.26 -6.74
CA THR A 40 -8.24 -5.65 -5.92
C THR A 40 -8.04 -4.14 -5.73
N ILE A 41 -6.81 -3.68 -5.55
CA ILE A 41 -6.54 -2.25 -5.31
C ILE A 41 -6.59 -1.44 -6.60
N GLU A 42 -6.19 -1.99 -7.74
CA GLU A 42 -6.27 -1.30 -9.04
C GLU A 42 -7.72 -1.05 -9.49
N GLU A 43 -8.69 -1.82 -8.99
CA GLU A 43 -10.12 -1.56 -9.18
C GLU A 43 -10.66 -0.43 -8.28
N ARG A 44 -9.88 0.00 -7.27
CA ARG A 44 -10.27 1.07 -6.34
C ARG A 44 -9.83 2.45 -6.87
N VAL A 45 -10.49 3.46 -6.31
CA VAL A 45 -10.17 4.87 -6.56
C VAL A 45 -9.64 5.55 -5.29
N CYS A 46 -8.84 6.58 -5.47
CA CYS A 46 -8.40 7.46 -4.40
C CYS A 46 -9.61 8.06 -3.68
N SER A 47 -9.68 7.88 -2.36
CA SER A 47 -10.78 8.37 -1.53
C SER A 47 -10.87 9.91 -1.45
N ILE A 48 -9.82 10.61 -1.88
CA ILE A 48 -9.74 12.09 -1.82
C ILE A 48 -10.26 12.71 -3.12
N CYS A 49 -9.82 12.21 -4.28
CA CYS A 49 -10.10 12.85 -5.57
C CYS A 49 -10.84 11.97 -6.57
N GLY A 50 -11.10 10.69 -6.25
CA GLY A 50 -11.81 9.75 -7.11
C GLY A 50 -11.00 9.25 -8.33
N PHE A 51 -9.72 9.61 -8.45
CA PHE A 51 -8.87 9.10 -9.53
C PHE A 51 -8.34 7.70 -9.22
N PRO A 52 -8.05 6.87 -10.24
CA PRO A 52 -7.53 5.52 -10.05
C PRO A 52 -6.26 5.45 -9.19
N LEU A 53 -6.10 4.32 -8.50
CA LEU A 53 -4.85 3.90 -7.88
C LEU A 53 -4.09 2.98 -8.84
N VAL A 54 -2.77 3.14 -8.94
CA VAL A 54 -1.94 2.37 -9.86
C VAL A 54 -0.77 1.78 -9.09
N TYR A 55 -0.50 0.49 -9.32
CA TYR A 55 0.66 -0.19 -8.73
C TYR A 55 1.97 0.45 -9.21
N VAL A 56 2.88 0.76 -8.29
CA VAL A 56 4.16 1.42 -8.61
C VAL A 56 5.39 0.64 -8.19
N SER A 57 5.34 -0.07 -7.07
CA SER A 57 6.50 -0.80 -6.55
C SER A 57 6.11 -1.75 -5.42
N GLU A 58 7.04 -2.64 -5.09
CA GLU A 58 7.01 -3.48 -3.90
C GLU A 58 8.30 -3.30 -3.08
N GLU A 59 8.21 -3.53 -1.77
CA GLU A 59 9.35 -3.49 -0.85
C GLU A 59 9.19 -4.61 0.20
N THR A 60 10.28 -5.24 0.61
CA THR A 60 10.22 -6.19 1.74
C THR A 60 9.93 -5.43 3.04
N ALA A 61 8.98 -5.91 3.85
CA ALA A 61 8.65 -5.29 5.12
C ALA A 61 9.77 -5.49 6.16
N LEU A 62 9.96 -4.51 7.03
CA LEU A 62 10.98 -4.53 8.08
C LEU A 62 10.54 -5.41 9.26
N THR A 63 10.59 -6.72 9.10
CA THR A 63 10.38 -7.66 10.22
C THR A 63 11.62 -7.67 11.15
N PRO A 64 11.46 -7.68 12.49
CA PRO A 64 10.23 -7.69 13.28
C PRO A 64 9.64 -6.30 13.60
N PHE A 65 10.23 -5.21 13.10
CA PHE A 65 9.89 -3.82 13.43
C PHE A 65 8.69 -3.26 12.64
N LEU A 66 7.63 -4.06 12.45
CA LEU A 66 6.50 -3.68 11.60
C LEU A 66 5.85 -2.36 12.01
N GLN A 67 5.69 -2.09 13.31
CA GLN A 67 5.11 -0.82 13.78
C GLN A 67 5.91 0.41 13.30
N HIS A 68 7.24 0.34 13.39
CA HIS A 68 8.11 1.41 12.88
C HIS A 68 8.00 1.53 11.36
N ASP A 69 7.86 0.41 10.67
CA ASP A 69 7.69 0.38 9.22
C ASP A 69 6.37 1.02 8.77
N PHE A 70 5.26 0.76 9.47
CA PHE A 70 3.98 1.45 9.25
C PHE A 70 4.12 2.96 9.38
N GLU A 71 4.84 3.44 10.40
CA GLU A 71 5.07 4.88 10.61
C GLU A 71 5.95 5.48 9.50
N ARG A 72 6.97 4.75 9.04
CA ARG A 72 7.80 5.14 7.89
C ARG A 72 6.93 5.31 6.65
N VAL A 73 6.07 4.34 6.35
CA VAL A 73 5.18 4.37 5.19
C VAL A 73 4.18 5.54 5.27
N LYS A 74 3.63 5.85 6.45
CA LYS A 74 2.81 7.07 6.66
C LYS A 74 3.59 8.35 6.36
N LYS A 75 4.85 8.45 6.81
CA LYS A 75 5.71 9.63 6.55
C LYS A 75 6.05 9.82 5.08
N LEU A 76 6.01 8.74 4.27
CA LEU A 76 6.15 8.81 2.81
C LEU A 76 4.89 9.30 2.09
N GLY A 77 3.80 9.56 2.83
CA GLY A 77 2.54 10.07 2.30
C GLY A 77 1.55 8.99 1.87
N TYR A 78 1.84 7.71 2.12
CA TYR A 78 0.90 6.63 1.85
C TYR A 78 -0.06 6.41 3.02
N ASN A 79 -1.27 5.93 2.72
CA ASN A 79 -2.15 5.31 3.70
C ASN A 79 -1.82 3.82 3.81
N PRO A 80 -1.09 3.37 4.86
CA PRO A 80 -0.79 1.96 5.01
C PRO A 80 -2.02 1.19 5.51
N ILE A 81 -2.32 0.07 4.87
CA ILE A 81 -3.37 -0.87 5.27
C ILE A 81 -2.80 -2.29 5.29
N LYS A 82 -3.48 -3.19 5.99
CA LYS A 82 -3.17 -4.63 5.93
C LYS A 82 -4.09 -5.30 4.94
N ASP A 83 -3.63 -6.38 4.32
CA ASP A 83 -4.45 -7.20 3.43
C ASP A 83 -5.70 -7.81 4.10
N GLU A 84 -5.77 -7.85 5.43
CA GLU A 84 -6.99 -8.19 6.19
C GLU A 84 -8.14 -7.20 6.00
N GLU A 85 -7.83 -5.97 5.59
CA GLU A 85 -8.76 -4.86 5.43
C GLU A 85 -9.21 -4.69 3.97
N ILE A 86 -8.77 -5.60 3.08
CA ILE A 86 -9.02 -5.56 1.63
C ILE A 86 -10.15 -6.51 1.25
#